data_AF-A0AA46PEC7-F1
#
_entry.id   AF-A0AA46PEC7-F1
#
_cell.length_a   1.000
_cell.length_b   1.000
_cell.length_c   1.000
_cell.angle_alpha   90.00
_cell.angle_beta   90.00
_cell.angle_gamma   90.00
#
_symmetry.space_group_name_H-M   'P 1'
#
loop_
_entity.id
_entity.type
_entity.pdbx_description
1 polymer ?
#
loop_
_entity_poly.entity_id
_entity_poly.type
_entity_poly.pdbx_seq_one_letter_code
_entity_poly.pdbx_strand_id
1 'polypeptide(L)'
;MDRNRGTGNNDRYESSSTSDIGEELPTVRHGNFDQTDWDMRFLSALTRHLSVRPWDTGVYEIERLSWVDSVMTLVVRVWGRDDSGLVGWREHLPTVRAGFEPDDPETVAGAWHTGEFYPCYLPQPHLPGPDGIHWIGTRRPSHPDNR
;
A
#
# COMPACT_ATOMS: atom_id res chain seq x y z
N MET A 1 0.39 -48.53 -68.26
CA MET A 1 1.50 -49.44 -67.89
C MET A 1 2.41 -48.70 -66.93
N ASP A 2 3.03 -49.46 -66.01
CA ASP A 2 4.11 -49.11 -65.06
C ASP A 2 3.73 -48.31 -63.80
N ARG A 3 3.82 -48.79 -62.55
CA ARG A 3 4.74 -49.63 -61.72
C ARG A 3 5.64 -48.78 -60.79
N ASN A 4 5.37 -48.94 -59.49
CA ASN A 4 6.27 -49.03 -58.32
C ASN A 4 7.37 -47.97 -58.02
N ARG A 5 7.06 -47.21 -56.96
CA ARG A 5 7.81 -46.85 -55.73
C ARG A 5 9.27 -47.35 -55.51
N GLY A 6 10.08 -46.43 -54.93
CA GLY A 6 11.33 -46.65 -54.16
C GLY A 6 12.56 -46.07 -54.89
N THR A 7 13.50 -45.31 -54.31
CA THR A 7 14.17 -45.33 -53.00
C THR A 7 15.05 -44.05 -52.94
N GLY A 8 15.18 -43.30 -51.84
CA GLY A 8 16.33 -43.43 -50.95
C GLY A 8 17.34 -42.24 -51.04
N ASN A 9 17.23 -41.34 -50.06
CA ASN A 9 18.29 -40.71 -49.25
C ASN A 9 19.53 -39.99 -49.83
N ASN A 10 19.68 -38.75 -49.31
CA ASN A 10 20.85 -38.16 -48.64
C ASN A 10 21.62 -36.99 -49.29
N ASP A 11 21.57 -35.88 -48.55
CA ASP A 11 22.65 -34.94 -48.21
C ASP A 11 23.16 -33.98 -49.30
N ARG A 12 22.82 -32.67 -49.21
CA ARG A 12 23.56 -31.70 -48.36
C ARG A 12 23.20 -30.22 -48.61
N TYR A 13 23.12 -29.50 -47.49
CA TYR A 13 23.26 -28.05 -47.26
C TYR A 13 22.24 -27.08 -47.88
N GLU A 14 21.29 -26.63 -47.05
CA GLU A 14 20.93 -25.22 -47.00
C GLU A 14 20.90 -24.75 -45.53
N SER A 15 21.81 -23.83 -45.23
CA SER A 15 21.85 -23.08 -43.98
C SER A 15 20.57 -22.27 -43.84
N SER A 16 19.71 -22.64 -42.91
CA SER A 16 18.67 -21.77 -42.40
C SER A 16 18.89 -21.64 -40.90
N SER A 17 19.66 -20.62 -40.51
CA SER A 17 19.68 -20.14 -39.12
C SER A 17 18.30 -19.56 -38.82
N THR A 18 17.40 -20.40 -38.33
CA THR A 18 16.26 -19.92 -37.55
C THR A 18 16.82 -19.52 -36.20
N SER A 19 16.93 -18.21 -35.99
CA SER A 19 17.08 -17.58 -34.69
C SER A 19 16.10 -18.27 -33.75
N ASP A 20 16.63 -19.00 -32.78
CA ASP A 20 15.89 -19.47 -31.63
C ASP A 20 15.53 -18.21 -30.84
N ILE A 21 14.39 -17.61 -31.19
CA ILE A 21 13.74 -16.59 -30.36
C ILE A 21 13.34 -17.37 -29.12
N GLY A 22 14.25 -17.41 -28.15
CA GLY A 22 14.00 -18.03 -26.87
C GLY A 22 12.64 -17.57 -26.39
N GLU A 23 11.74 -18.53 -26.16
CA GLU A 23 10.46 -18.27 -25.52
C GLU A 23 10.76 -17.58 -24.20
N GLU A 24 10.63 -16.26 -24.18
CA GLU A 24 10.75 -15.45 -22.98
C GLU A 24 9.59 -15.89 -22.08
N LEU A 25 9.89 -16.79 -21.13
CA LEU A 25 8.92 -17.22 -20.14
C LEU A 25 8.27 -15.96 -19.55
N PRO A 26 6.93 -15.84 -19.57
CA PRO A 26 6.27 -14.65 -19.10
C PRO A 26 6.73 -14.38 -17.68
N THR A 27 7.28 -13.18 -17.44
CA THR A 27 7.71 -12.79 -16.11
C THR A 27 6.49 -12.81 -15.20
N VAL A 28 6.37 -13.87 -14.38
CA VAL A 28 5.29 -13.99 -13.41
C VAL A 28 5.54 -12.94 -12.34
N ARG A 29 4.71 -11.91 -12.34
CA ARG A 29 4.74 -10.90 -11.29
C ARG A 29 4.12 -11.50 -10.02
N HIS A 30 4.95 -11.72 -9.01
CA HIS A 30 4.48 -12.16 -7.69
C HIS A 30 4.00 -10.94 -6.88
N GLY A 31 2.72 -10.90 -6.49
CA GLY A 31 2.14 -9.84 -5.66
C GLY A 31 0.65 -9.61 -5.91
N ASN A 32 -0.07 -9.11 -4.91
CA ASN A 32 -1.46 -8.68 -5.07
C ASN A 32 -1.50 -7.26 -5.65
N PHE A 33 -1.47 -7.16 -6.99
CA PHE A 33 -1.44 -5.87 -7.70
C PHE A 33 -2.67 -5.02 -7.43
N ASP A 34 -3.84 -5.64 -7.32
CA ASP A 34 -5.10 -4.94 -7.07
C ASP A 34 -5.07 -4.28 -5.68
N GLN A 35 -4.50 -4.96 -4.69
CA GLN A 35 -4.32 -4.36 -3.37
C GLN A 35 -3.28 -3.24 -3.37
N THR A 36 -2.15 -3.42 -4.06
CA THR A 36 -1.12 -2.38 -4.15
C THR A 36 -1.62 -1.12 -4.87
N ASP A 37 -2.36 -1.27 -5.97
CA ASP A 37 -2.98 -0.14 -6.67
C ASP A 37 -4.01 0.56 -5.78
N TRP A 38 -4.83 -0.22 -5.08
CA TRP A 38 -5.78 0.32 -4.11
C TRP A 38 -5.09 1.10 -2.99
N ASP A 39 -4.05 0.54 -2.36
CA ASP A 39 -3.27 1.18 -1.29
C ASP A 39 -2.68 2.51 -1.76
N MET A 40 -2.09 2.55 -2.95
CA MET A 40 -1.49 3.77 -3.49
C MET A 40 -2.55 4.85 -3.78
N ARG A 41 -3.73 4.46 -4.28
CA ARG A 41 -4.84 5.40 -4.50
C ARG A 41 -5.39 5.92 -3.18
N PHE A 42 -5.56 5.04 -2.19
CA PHE A 42 -5.98 5.42 -0.84
C PHE A 42 -5.00 6.41 -0.22
N LEU A 43 -3.69 6.11 -0.24
CA LEU A 43 -2.65 6.99 0.32
C LEU A 43 -2.57 8.34 -0.42
N SER A 44 -2.72 8.33 -1.73
CA SER A 44 -2.81 9.56 -2.53
C SER A 44 -4.00 10.42 -2.11
N ALA A 45 -5.19 9.84 -2.00
CA ALA A 45 -6.40 10.54 -1.57
C ALA A 45 -6.27 11.04 -0.12
N LEU A 46 -5.77 10.21 0.79
CA LEU A 46 -5.54 10.57 2.19
C LEU A 46 -4.56 11.75 2.30
N THR A 47 -3.47 11.75 1.54
CA THR A 47 -2.51 12.86 1.52
C THR A 47 -3.16 14.17 1.07
N ARG A 48 -4.11 14.13 0.11
CA ARG A 48 -4.90 15.31 -0.26
C ARG A 48 -5.71 15.82 0.92
N HIS A 49 -6.43 14.94 1.62
CA HIS A 49 -7.22 15.31 2.80
C HIS A 49 -6.34 15.91 3.92
N LEU A 50 -5.21 15.27 4.22
CA LEU A 50 -4.24 15.73 5.23
C LEU A 50 -3.59 17.08 4.87
N SER A 51 -3.55 17.45 3.59
CA SER A 51 -2.96 18.70 3.10
C SER A 51 -3.95 19.88 3.14
N VAL A 52 -5.25 19.60 3.21
CA VAL A 52 -6.27 20.64 3.35
C VAL A 52 -6.25 21.10 4.80
N ARG A 53 -5.62 22.25 5.08
CA ARG A 53 -5.65 22.88 6.39
C ARG A 53 -6.88 23.80 6.50
N PRO A 54 -7.88 23.49 7.35
CA PRO A 54 -8.82 24.49 7.81
C PRO A 54 -8.03 25.57 8.56
N TRP A 55 -8.38 26.83 8.34
CA TRP A 55 -7.64 28.00 8.84
C TRP A 55 -7.70 28.14 10.38
N ASP A 56 -8.47 27.26 11.03
CA ASP A 56 -9.02 27.35 12.37
C ASP A 56 -8.91 26.05 13.20
N THR A 57 -8.53 24.93 12.59
CA THR A 57 -8.22 23.69 13.32
C THR A 57 -6.73 23.62 13.64
N GLY A 58 -6.40 23.40 14.92
CA GLY A 58 -5.03 23.36 15.45
C GLY A 58 -4.00 22.77 14.49
N VAL A 59 -2.90 23.49 14.31
CA VAL A 59 -1.81 23.15 13.38
C VAL A 59 -1.23 21.82 13.83
N TYR A 60 -1.46 20.73 13.10
CA TYR A 60 -0.63 19.54 13.24
C TYR A 60 0.45 19.55 12.15
N GLU A 61 1.54 18.83 12.41
CA GLU A 61 2.62 18.60 11.45
C GLU A 61 2.75 17.11 11.19
N ILE A 62 2.84 16.73 9.92
CA ILE A 62 3.07 15.34 9.54
C ILE A 62 4.55 15.04 9.72
N GLU A 63 4.88 14.29 10.76
CA GLU A 63 6.25 13.87 11.09
C GLU A 63 6.65 12.64 10.26
N ARG A 64 5.70 11.75 10.00
CA ARG A 64 5.94 10.54 9.22
C ARG A 64 4.65 10.09 8.53
N LEU A 65 4.76 9.79 7.24
CA LEU A 65 3.81 8.95 6.52
C LEU A 65 4.61 7.90 5.76
N SER A 66 4.43 6.63 6.11
CA SER A 66 5.11 5.51 5.46
C SER A 66 4.16 4.35 5.20
N TRP A 67 4.41 3.59 4.15
CA TRP A 67 3.65 2.39 3.78
C TRP A 67 4.61 1.26 3.47
N VAL A 68 4.47 0.14 4.17
CA VAL A 68 5.27 -1.08 4.01
C VAL A 68 4.35 -2.28 4.21
N ASP A 69 4.40 -3.25 3.31
CA ASP A 69 3.63 -4.49 3.40
C ASP A 69 2.13 -4.26 3.66
N SER A 70 1.51 -3.32 2.93
CA SER A 70 0.10 -2.93 3.10
C SER A 70 -0.25 -2.32 4.46
N VAL A 71 0.75 -1.96 5.26
CA VAL A 71 0.58 -1.25 6.54
C VAL A 71 0.97 0.21 6.38
N MET A 72 0.00 1.10 6.58
CA MET A 72 0.22 2.53 6.69
C MET A 72 0.63 2.89 8.12
N THR A 73 1.67 3.70 8.27
CA THR A 73 2.03 4.38 9.51
C THR A 73 1.98 5.88 9.29
N LEU A 74 1.09 6.56 10.02
CA LEU A 74 0.98 8.02 10.06
C LEU A 74 1.36 8.49 11.47
N VAL A 75 2.30 9.43 11.58
CA VAL A 75 2.65 10.10 12.83
C VAL A 75 2.54 11.59 12.61
N VAL A 76 1.83 12.26 13.50
CA VAL A 76 1.67 13.71 13.50
C VAL A 76 2.09 14.30 14.83
N ARG A 77 2.72 15.47 14.77
CA ARG A 77 2.92 16.33 15.94
C ARG A 77 1.69 17.21 16.13
N VAL A 78 1.21 17.26 17.35
CA VAL A 78 0.09 18.11 17.78
C VAL A 78 0.56 19.00 18.92
N TRP A 79 0.03 20.22 18.99
CA TRP A 79 0.41 21.20 20.01
C TRP A 79 -0.73 21.39 21.01
N GLY A 80 -0.39 21.32 22.29
CA GLY A 80 -1.21 21.82 23.38
C GLY A 80 -0.94 23.31 23.60
N ARG A 81 -1.38 23.82 24.77
CA ARG A 81 -1.15 25.21 25.15
C ARG A 81 0.33 25.53 25.37
N ASP A 82 1.03 24.60 26.03
CA ASP A 82 2.39 24.81 26.53
C ASP A 82 3.37 23.71 26.05
N ASP A 83 2.88 22.67 25.38
CA ASP A 83 3.63 21.49 24.97
C ASP A 83 3.26 21.00 23.56
N SER A 84 4.01 20.02 23.07
CA SER A 84 3.67 19.26 21.87
C SER A 84 3.91 17.78 22.11
N GLY A 85 3.15 16.94 21.42
CA GLY A 85 3.31 15.49 21.50
C GLY A 85 3.10 14.83 20.15
N LEU A 86 3.56 13.58 20.04
CA LEU A 86 3.39 12.76 18.86
C LEU A 86 2.16 11.87 19.02
N VAL A 87 1.32 11.84 17.99
CA VAL A 87 0.16 10.94 17.88
C VAL A 87 0.34 10.12 16.61
N GLY A 88 0.14 8.81 16.72
CA GLY A 88 0.38 7.88 15.63
C GLY A 88 -0.78 6.95 15.35
N TRP A 89 -0.94 6.56 14.08
CA TRP A 89 -1.84 5.52 13.61
C TRP A 89 -1.03 4.49 12.84
N ARG A 90 -1.37 3.21 13.02
CA ARG A 90 -0.80 2.10 12.26
C ARG A 90 -1.93 1.22 11.77
N GLU A 91 -2.18 1.26 10.46
CA GLU A 91 -3.36 0.67 9.85
C GLU A 91 -2.98 -0.37 8.81
N HIS A 92 -3.58 -1.55 8.90
CA HIS A 92 -3.50 -2.57 7.85
C HIS A 92 -4.56 -2.26 6.78
N LEU A 93 -4.13 -1.71 5.64
CA LEU A 93 -4.99 -1.19 4.60
C LEU A 93 -5.98 -2.22 4.02
N PRO A 94 -5.64 -3.52 3.87
CA PRO A 94 -6.62 -4.52 3.47
C PRO A 94 -7.75 -4.71 4.49
N THR A 95 -7.45 -4.57 5.80
CA THR A 95 -8.47 -4.62 6.85
C THR A 95 -9.33 -3.36 6.83
N VAL A 96 -8.71 -2.19 6.60
CA VAL A 96 -9.45 -0.93 6.42
C VAL A 96 -10.41 -1.09 5.25
N ARG A 97 -9.90 -1.44 4.06
CA ARG A 97 -10.70 -1.68 2.84
C ARG A 97 -11.88 -2.61 3.08
N ALA A 98 -11.65 -3.75 3.70
CA ALA A 98 -12.69 -4.75 3.97
C ALA A 98 -13.81 -4.25 4.91
N GLY A 99 -13.60 -3.14 5.62
CA GLY A 99 -14.60 -2.52 6.48
C GLY A 99 -15.61 -1.62 5.77
N PHE A 100 -15.48 -1.38 4.46
CA PHE A 100 -16.31 -0.43 3.72
C PHE A 100 -17.01 -1.07 2.51
N GLU A 101 -18.26 -0.64 2.28
CA GLU A 101 -19.00 -0.87 1.04
C GLU A 101 -19.71 0.45 0.65
N PRO A 102 -19.39 1.06 -0.51
CA PRO A 102 -18.36 0.67 -1.47
C PRO A 102 -16.94 0.81 -0.91
N ASP A 103 -16.01 -0.02 -1.40
CA ASP A 103 -14.60 -0.03 -1.01
C ASP A 103 -13.74 0.94 -1.85
N ASP A 104 -14.35 1.96 -2.46
CA ASP A 104 -13.64 2.95 -3.28
C ASP A 104 -12.55 3.68 -2.47
N PRO A 105 -11.27 3.68 -2.93
CA PRO A 105 -10.15 4.15 -2.11
C PRO A 105 -10.24 5.62 -1.72
N GLU A 106 -10.83 6.49 -2.56
CA GLU A 106 -10.99 7.91 -2.25
C GLU A 106 -12.08 8.11 -1.19
N THR A 107 -13.22 7.43 -1.35
CA THR A 107 -14.30 7.44 -0.37
C THR A 107 -13.83 6.92 0.99
N VAL A 108 -13.09 5.80 1.00
CA VAL A 108 -12.53 5.19 2.22
C VAL A 108 -11.49 6.10 2.87
N ALA A 109 -10.61 6.75 2.09
CA ALA A 109 -9.64 7.73 2.63
C ALA A 109 -10.32 8.93 3.28
N GLY A 110 -11.37 9.47 2.65
CA GLY A 110 -12.16 10.55 3.22
C GLY A 110 -12.86 10.12 4.51
N ALA A 111 -13.50 8.95 4.51
CA ALA A 111 -14.17 8.42 5.69
C ALA A 111 -13.19 8.19 6.86
N TRP A 112 -12.05 7.55 6.60
CA TRP A 112 -10.98 7.36 7.58
C TRP A 112 -10.47 8.71 8.11
N HIS A 113 -10.22 9.68 7.24
CA HIS A 113 -9.75 11.01 7.64
C HIS A 113 -10.79 11.74 8.52
N THR A 114 -12.07 11.64 8.21
CA THR A 114 -13.11 12.30 9.03
C THR A 114 -13.44 11.57 10.34
N GLY A 115 -13.30 10.24 10.37
CA GLY A 115 -13.70 9.40 11.49
C GLY A 115 -12.59 9.09 12.48
N GLU A 116 -11.40 8.74 11.97
CA GLU A 116 -10.26 8.29 12.78
C GLU A 116 -9.22 9.38 13.00
N PHE A 117 -9.05 10.29 12.03
CA PHE A 117 -8.05 11.34 12.08
C PHE A 117 -8.61 12.63 12.71
N TYR A 118 -8.47 12.72 14.04
CA TYR A 118 -8.81 13.94 14.79
C TYR A 118 -7.60 14.47 15.57
N PRO A 119 -6.58 15.02 14.87
CA PRO A 119 -5.31 15.44 15.50
C PRO A 119 -5.39 16.81 16.17
N CYS A 120 -6.56 17.44 16.25
CA CYS A 120 -6.66 18.84 16.70
C CYS A 120 -6.19 19.04 18.14
N TYR A 121 -6.10 17.97 18.93
CA TYR A 121 -5.76 18.03 20.35
C TYR A 121 -4.88 16.86 20.77
N LEU A 122 -3.95 17.15 21.68
CA LEU A 122 -3.21 16.14 22.41
C LEU A 122 -4.22 15.28 23.20
N PRO A 123 -4.25 13.95 23.02
CA PRO A 123 -5.20 13.10 23.73
C PRO A 123 -4.98 13.18 25.25
N GLN A 124 -6.07 13.22 26.02
CA GLN A 124 -6.02 13.29 27.49
C GLN A 124 -6.60 12.01 28.12
N PRO A 125 -5.87 11.33 29.03
CA PRO A 125 -4.49 11.62 29.44
C PRO A 125 -3.48 11.26 28.33
N HIS A 126 -2.46 12.10 28.13
CA HIS A 126 -1.40 11.81 27.18
C HIS A 126 -0.44 10.78 27.77
N LEU A 127 -0.56 9.53 27.33
CA LEU A 127 0.29 8.42 27.73
C LEU A 127 1.03 7.91 26.49
N PRO A 128 2.21 8.47 26.15
CA PRO A 128 3.00 7.99 25.03
C PRO A 128 3.62 6.62 25.33
N GLY A 129 3.87 5.85 24.28
CA GLY A 129 4.63 4.60 24.36
C GLY A 129 6.12 4.84 24.62
N PRO A 130 6.92 3.75 24.69
CA PRO A 130 8.38 3.83 24.88
C PRO A 130 9.12 4.62 23.79
N ASP A 131 8.53 4.76 22.61
CA ASP A 131 9.02 5.53 21.47
C ASP A 131 8.61 7.01 21.51
N GLY A 132 7.89 7.44 22.55
CA GLY A 132 7.39 8.80 22.70
C GLY A 132 6.16 9.11 21.85
N ILE A 133 5.56 8.11 21.19
CA ILE A 133 4.37 8.27 20.35
C ILE A 133 3.14 7.75 21.09
N HIS A 134 2.07 8.55 21.10
CA HIS A 134 0.76 8.10 21.53
C HIS A 134 0.05 7.39 20.38
N TRP A 135 0.08 6.06 20.37
CA TRP A 135 -0.51 5.25 19.31
C TRP A 135 -2.01 5.03 19.50
N ILE A 136 -2.79 5.53 18.54
CA ILE A 136 -4.24 5.33 18.41
C ILE A 136 -4.50 3.95 17.78
N GLY A 137 -5.60 3.30 18.15
CA GLY A 137 -6.03 2.04 17.53
C GLY A 137 -5.29 0.77 18.01
N THR A 138 -4.36 0.88 18.96
CA THR A 138 -3.55 -0.24 19.52
C THR A 138 -4.33 -1.36 20.21
N ARG A 139 -5.68 -1.34 20.21
CA ARG A 139 -6.55 -2.40 20.74
C ARG A 139 -7.22 -3.28 19.69
N ARG A 140 -6.86 -3.19 18.40
CA ARG A 140 -7.19 -4.26 17.42
C ARG A 140 -5.91 -4.97 16.93
N PRO A 141 -5.64 -6.20 17.39
CA PRO A 141 -4.52 -7.00 16.92
C PRO A 141 -4.93 -7.81 15.68
N SER A 142 -4.11 -7.81 14.63
CA SER A 142 -4.07 -8.95 13.70
C SER A 142 -2.76 -9.06 12.92
N HIS A 143 -1.61 -8.77 13.55
CA HIS A 143 -0.37 -9.40 13.12
C HIS A 143 0.55 -9.62 14.33
N PRO A 144 0.98 -10.85 14.60
CA PRO A 144 2.02 -11.06 15.60
C PRO A 144 3.33 -10.46 15.08
N ASP A 145 4.01 -9.69 15.92
CA ASP A 145 5.41 -9.32 15.68
C ASP A 145 6.20 -10.63 15.47
N ASN A 146 6.78 -10.78 14.28
CA ASN A 146 7.76 -11.85 14.03
C ASN A 146 8.98 -11.56 14.91
N ARG A 147 9.13 -12.37 15.96
CA ARG A 147 10.38 -12.55 16.69
C ARG A 147 11.44 -13.21 15.80
#